data_AF-A0A9P9DK50-F1
#
_entry.id   AF-A0A9P9DK50-F1
#
_cell.length_a   1.000
_cell.length_b   1.000
_cell.length_c   1.000
_cell.angle_alpha   90.00
_cell.angle_beta   90.00
_cell.angle_gamma   90.00
#
_symmetry.space_group_name_H-M   'P 1'
#
loop_
_entity.id
_entity.type
_entity.pdbx_description
1 polymer ?
#
loop_
_entity_poly.entity_id
_entity_poly.type
_entity_poly.pdbx_seq_one_letter_code
_entity_poly.pdbx_strand_id
1 'polypeptide(L)'
;MTEIGQSQIGLSGRTPIRWGASLLKTALAEHFTPQRTLDVDNPKFKKLFTGRNLSRVGGLQIIWTTNLADHLRLIDDSQTVFIFHCTSFLHFQACLKNSPFPGGFIKETLQTLALLFPSTDKATKSWLQAQRKHVEYDNIDPTLGRCGVVRAHDRRFERFSFWHDRLVILKQAFDESQPKTLSQWWFDRRNRVQWYTFWVAVLVFVMTMVFGIIQSLEGALQVYLSYTSLQQG
;
A
#
# COMPACT_ATOMS: atom_id res chain seq x y z
N MET A 1 6.77 3.73 -20.01
CA MET A 1 7.70 3.05 -20.94
C MET A 1 7.59 1.57 -20.64
N THR A 2 7.87 0.67 -21.57
CA THR A 2 7.96 -0.76 -21.25
C THR A 2 9.34 -1.18 -21.70
N GLU A 3 10.15 -1.70 -20.77
CA GLU A 3 11.50 -2.14 -21.13
C GLU A 3 11.37 -3.43 -21.96
N ILE A 4 11.92 -3.39 -23.18
CA ILE A 4 11.85 -4.48 -24.17
C ILE A 4 13.30 -4.81 -24.57
N GLY A 5 13.73 -6.06 -24.40
CA GLY A 5 15.07 -6.54 -24.77
C GLY A 5 15.71 -7.53 -23.79
N GLN A 6 16.73 -8.29 -24.23
CA GLN A 6 17.54 -9.14 -23.35
C GLN A 6 18.69 -8.31 -22.75
N SER A 7 18.50 -7.73 -21.57
CA SER A 7 19.63 -7.24 -20.77
C SER A 7 20.05 -8.32 -19.78
N GLN A 8 21.27 -8.85 -19.93
CA GLN A 8 21.84 -9.90 -19.07
C GLN A 8 22.38 -9.38 -17.71
N ILE A 9 22.13 -8.12 -17.35
CA ILE A 9 22.61 -7.54 -16.08
C ILE A 9 21.42 -7.33 -15.16
N GLY A 10 21.02 -8.39 -14.46
CA GLY A 10 19.92 -8.43 -13.50
C GLY A 10 20.24 -7.78 -12.16
N LEU A 11 20.62 -6.50 -12.15
CA LEU A 11 20.87 -5.76 -10.91
C LEU A 11 19.64 -5.04 -10.33
N SER A 12 18.46 -5.13 -10.98
CA SER A 12 17.31 -4.29 -10.60
C SER A 12 15.97 -5.02 -10.42
N GLY A 13 15.94 -6.36 -10.49
CA GLY A 13 14.68 -7.13 -10.31
C GLY A 13 13.59 -6.91 -11.38
N ARG A 14 13.84 -6.05 -12.38
CA ARG A 14 12.95 -5.74 -13.49
C ARG A 14 12.79 -6.96 -14.40
N THR A 15 11.56 -7.28 -14.81
CA THR A 15 11.31 -8.33 -15.80
C THR A 15 11.25 -7.72 -17.20
N PRO A 16 12.31 -7.86 -18.03
CA PRO A 16 12.22 -7.44 -19.42
C PRO A 16 11.27 -8.36 -20.20
N ILE A 17 10.46 -7.79 -21.08
CA ILE A 17 9.65 -8.59 -22.00
C ILE A 17 10.57 -9.24 -23.02
N ARG A 18 10.59 -10.58 -23.05
CA ARG A 18 11.36 -11.36 -24.03
C ARG A 18 10.77 -11.17 -25.42
N TRP A 19 11.55 -10.60 -26.33
CA TRP A 19 11.14 -10.38 -27.70
C TRP A 19 11.31 -11.66 -28.54
N GLY A 20 10.21 -12.19 -29.07
CA GLY A 20 10.22 -13.19 -30.14
C GLY A 20 10.12 -12.54 -31.52
N ALA A 21 10.28 -13.30 -32.60
CA ALA A 21 10.27 -12.81 -34.00
C ALA A 21 8.92 -12.20 -34.50
N SER A 22 7.98 -11.87 -33.60
CA SER A 22 6.65 -11.32 -33.89
C SER A 22 6.59 -9.79 -33.74
N LEU A 23 5.49 -9.18 -34.20
CA LEU A 23 5.25 -7.73 -34.12
C LEU A 23 5.13 -7.25 -32.65
N LEU A 24 5.58 -6.03 -32.34
CA LEU A 24 5.48 -5.37 -31.01
C LEU A 24 4.11 -5.53 -30.35
N LYS A 25 3.07 -5.30 -31.14
CA LYS A 25 1.68 -5.35 -30.71
C LYS A 25 1.29 -6.76 -30.24
N THR A 26 1.80 -7.79 -30.92
CA THR A 26 1.54 -9.19 -30.58
C THR A 26 2.27 -9.57 -29.30
N ALA A 27 3.56 -9.24 -29.18
CA ALA A 27 4.34 -9.50 -27.97
C ALA A 27 3.75 -8.80 -26.72
N LEU A 28 3.28 -7.56 -26.87
CA LEU A 28 2.59 -6.84 -25.79
C LEU A 28 1.23 -7.46 -25.47
N ALA A 29 0.48 -7.92 -26.47
CA ALA A 29 -0.80 -8.57 -26.24
C ALA A 29 -0.67 -9.94 -25.56
N GLU A 30 0.37 -10.70 -25.91
CA GLU A 30 0.70 -11.97 -25.25
C GLU A 30 1.15 -11.76 -23.79
N HIS A 31 1.94 -10.70 -23.55
CA HIS A 31 2.41 -10.40 -22.20
C HIS A 31 1.30 -9.85 -21.29
N PHE A 32 0.48 -8.93 -21.80
CA PHE A 32 -0.63 -8.32 -21.07
C PHE A 32 -1.94 -9.02 -21.39
N THR A 33 -2.04 -10.30 -21.06
CA THR A 33 -3.29 -11.05 -21.14
C THR A 33 -4.18 -10.75 -19.93
N PRO A 34 -5.52 -10.71 -20.08
CA PRO A 34 -6.42 -10.65 -18.94
C PRO A 34 -6.21 -11.88 -18.05
N GLN A 35 -5.88 -11.65 -16.79
CA GLN A 35 -5.65 -12.66 -15.77
C GLN A 35 -6.75 -12.52 -14.73
N ARG A 36 -7.51 -13.58 -14.46
CA ARG A 36 -8.54 -13.65 -13.41
C ARG A 36 -8.53 -15.05 -12.81
N THR A 37 -7.36 -15.46 -12.34
CA THR A 37 -7.15 -16.83 -11.86
C THR A 37 -7.42 -16.97 -10.37
N LEU A 38 -7.27 -15.87 -9.63
CA LEU A 38 -7.44 -15.85 -8.18
C LEU A 38 -8.86 -15.45 -7.79
N ASP A 39 -9.43 -16.15 -6.80
CA ASP A 39 -10.71 -15.77 -6.19
C ASP A 39 -10.51 -14.72 -5.09
N VAL A 40 -11.56 -13.98 -4.77
CA VAL A 40 -11.50 -12.86 -3.83
C VAL A 40 -12.58 -12.97 -2.76
N ASP A 41 -12.16 -13.18 -1.51
CA ASP A 41 -13.05 -13.25 -0.34
C ASP A 41 -13.97 -12.02 -0.20
N ASN A 42 -13.47 -10.84 -0.59
CA ASN A 42 -14.27 -9.62 -0.65
C ASN A 42 -14.12 -8.96 -2.02
N PRO A 43 -15.18 -8.99 -2.86
CA PRO A 43 -15.09 -8.52 -4.24
C PRO A 43 -14.95 -7.00 -4.36
N LYS A 44 -14.96 -6.25 -3.26
CA LYS A 44 -14.87 -4.78 -3.24
C LYS A 44 -13.65 -4.28 -2.47
N PHE A 45 -12.95 -3.33 -3.06
CA PHE A 45 -11.90 -2.58 -2.36
C PHE A 45 -12.51 -1.65 -1.32
N LYS A 46 -12.03 -1.75 -0.06
CA LYS A 46 -12.37 -0.82 1.02
C LYS A 46 -11.75 0.56 0.72
N LYS A 47 -12.35 1.63 1.25
CA LYS A 47 -11.83 3.01 1.12
C LYS A 47 -10.41 3.18 1.70
N LEU A 48 -10.00 2.28 2.59
CA LEU A 48 -8.67 2.26 3.20
C LEU A 48 -7.58 1.75 2.25
N PHE A 49 -7.93 1.10 1.14
CA PHE A 49 -6.97 0.58 0.16
C PHE A 49 -6.47 1.71 -0.75
N THR A 50 -5.52 2.49 -0.24
CA THR A 50 -4.84 3.58 -0.96
C THR A 50 -3.33 3.40 -0.84
N GLY A 51 -2.56 3.92 -1.80
CA GLY A 51 -1.09 3.81 -1.79
C GLY A 51 -0.47 4.36 -0.50
N ARG A 52 -1.01 5.44 0.05
CA ARG A 52 -0.58 5.96 1.35
C ARG A 52 -0.77 4.94 2.48
N ASN A 53 -1.92 4.25 2.51
CA ASN A 53 -2.21 3.28 3.56
C ASN A 53 -1.49 1.94 3.32
N LEU A 54 -1.22 1.56 2.07
CA LEU A 54 -0.33 0.42 1.78
C LEU A 54 1.01 0.59 2.51
N SER A 55 1.58 1.78 2.46
CA SER A 55 2.81 2.09 3.19
C SER A 55 2.59 2.32 4.68
N ARG A 56 1.66 3.21 5.05
CA ARG A 56 1.49 3.64 6.44
C ARG A 56 0.89 2.58 7.35
N VAL A 57 -0.08 1.81 6.85
CA VAL A 57 -0.79 0.78 7.63
C VAL A 57 -0.24 -0.59 7.29
N GLY A 58 -0.07 -0.87 5.99
CA GLY A 58 0.42 -2.17 5.54
C GLY A 58 1.92 -2.40 5.69
N GLY A 59 2.70 -1.35 5.97
CA GLY A 59 4.16 -1.46 6.05
C GLY A 59 4.84 -1.77 4.72
N LEU A 60 4.12 -1.67 3.60
CA LEU A 60 4.64 -1.95 2.26
C LEU A 60 5.54 -0.80 1.79
N GLN A 61 6.65 -1.13 1.17
CA GLN A 61 7.52 -0.14 0.53
C GLN A 61 7.07 0.06 -0.93
N ILE A 62 6.74 1.30 -1.29
CA ILE A 62 6.36 1.64 -2.66
C ILE A 62 7.61 2.07 -3.42
N ILE A 63 7.97 1.31 -4.45
CA ILE A 63 9.00 1.69 -5.42
C ILE A 63 8.32 2.17 -6.69
N TRP A 64 8.68 3.37 -7.15
CA TRP A 64 8.17 3.92 -8.40
C TRP A 64 8.91 3.28 -9.58
N THR A 65 8.15 2.84 -10.58
CA THR A 65 8.72 2.25 -11.81
C THR A 65 8.25 2.99 -13.04
N THR A 66 9.12 3.08 -14.04
CA THR A 66 8.77 3.55 -15.39
C THR A 66 8.43 2.39 -16.33
N ASN A 67 8.59 1.13 -15.87
CA ASN A 67 8.25 -0.09 -16.58
C ASN A 67 6.84 -0.56 -16.23
N LEU A 68 5.98 -0.63 -17.24
CA LEU A 68 4.59 -1.05 -17.06
C LEU A 68 4.45 -2.52 -16.67
N ALA A 69 5.38 -3.39 -17.09
CA ALA A 69 5.35 -4.82 -16.75
C ALA A 69 5.54 -5.07 -15.24
N ASP A 70 6.15 -4.14 -14.51
CA ASP A 70 6.37 -4.23 -13.08
C ASP A 70 5.21 -3.59 -12.26
N HIS A 71 4.20 -2.99 -12.90
CA HIS A 71 3.09 -2.36 -12.17
C HIS A 71 2.35 -3.36 -11.27
N LEU A 72 2.17 -3.01 -9.99
CA LEU A 72 1.56 -3.81 -8.93
C LEU A 72 2.29 -5.12 -8.62
N ARG A 73 3.53 -5.28 -9.08
CA ARG A 73 4.33 -6.44 -8.71
C ARG A 73 4.75 -6.32 -7.25
N LEU A 74 4.37 -7.30 -6.45
CA LEU A 74 4.81 -7.45 -5.07
C LEU A 74 6.04 -8.38 -5.06
N ILE A 75 7.08 -8.01 -4.31
CA ILE A 75 8.18 -8.90 -3.94
C ILE A 75 7.93 -9.35 -2.51
N ASP A 76 7.64 -10.64 -2.34
CA ASP A 76 7.19 -11.22 -1.06
C ASP A 76 8.23 -11.05 0.05
N ASP A 77 9.51 -11.26 -0.27
CA ASP A 77 10.62 -11.19 0.70
C ASP A 77 10.85 -9.79 1.27
N SER A 78 10.61 -8.74 0.48
CA SER A 78 10.93 -7.36 0.84
C SER A 78 9.70 -6.48 1.11
N GLN A 79 8.49 -7.06 1.08
CA GLN A 79 7.22 -6.31 1.23
C GLN A 79 7.17 -5.06 0.34
N THR A 80 7.73 -5.19 -0.86
CA THR A 80 7.97 -4.06 -1.76
C THR A 80 7.05 -4.19 -2.96
N VAL A 81 6.30 -3.13 -3.25
CA VAL A 81 5.39 -3.05 -4.40
C VAL A 81 5.89 -2.05 -5.41
N PHE A 82 5.99 -2.48 -6.66
CA PHE A 82 6.35 -1.61 -7.78
C PHE A 82 5.10 -0.93 -8.34
N ILE A 83 5.13 0.40 -8.45
CA ILE A 83 4.00 1.18 -8.94
C ILE A 83 4.45 2.04 -10.10
N PHE A 84 3.91 1.73 -11.28
CA PHE A 84 4.05 2.58 -12.45
C PHE A 84 3.50 3.99 -12.21
N HIS A 85 4.30 5.04 -12.45
CA HIS A 85 3.89 6.41 -12.12
C HIS A 85 3.59 7.32 -13.32
N CYS A 86 4.03 7.00 -14.55
CA CYS A 86 3.95 7.92 -15.70
C CYS A 86 2.53 8.03 -16.28
N THR A 87 1.62 8.71 -15.60
CA THR A 87 0.23 8.89 -16.02
C THR A 87 0.09 9.74 -17.26
N SER A 88 0.99 10.70 -17.49
CA SER A 88 1.04 11.50 -18.72
C SER A 88 1.22 10.60 -19.95
N PHE A 89 2.07 9.57 -19.84
CA PHE A 89 2.27 8.58 -20.91
C PHE A 89 1.00 7.77 -21.18
N LEU A 90 0.27 7.36 -20.14
CA LEU A 90 -0.99 6.62 -20.29
C LEU A 90 -2.08 7.48 -20.95
N HIS A 91 -2.20 8.76 -20.56
CA HIS A 91 -3.11 9.68 -21.20
C HIS A 91 -2.78 9.91 -22.67
N PHE A 92 -1.49 10.05 -23.01
CA PHE A 92 -1.04 10.14 -24.40
C PHE A 92 -1.41 8.88 -25.20
N GLN A 93 -1.14 7.70 -24.64
CA GLN A 93 -1.51 6.42 -25.26
C GLN A 93 -3.02 6.24 -25.41
N ALA A 94 -3.83 6.77 -24.50
CA ALA A 94 -5.28 6.72 -24.62
C ALA A 94 -5.83 7.59 -25.77
N CYS A 95 -5.13 8.66 -26.15
CA CYS A 95 -5.49 9.52 -27.28
C CYS A 95 -5.03 8.96 -28.65
N LEU A 96 -4.10 8.01 -28.66
CA LEU A 96 -3.59 7.39 -29.88
C LEU A 96 -4.60 6.39 -30.46
N LYS A 97 -4.99 6.58 -31.73
CA LYS A 97 -5.89 5.66 -32.45
C LYS A 97 -5.28 4.25 -32.62
N ASN A 98 -3.95 4.15 -32.74
CA ASN A 98 -3.22 2.90 -32.97
C ASN A 98 -2.30 2.57 -31.78
N SER A 99 -2.85 2.50 -30.57
CA SER A 99 -2.07 2.09 -29.40
C SER A 99 -1.57 0.63 -29.59
N PRO A 100 -0.29 0.34 -29.27
CA PRO A 100 0.26 -1.01 -29.35
C PRO A 100 -0.23 -1.91 -28.20
N PHE A 101 -0.97 -1.35 -27.24
CA PHE A 101 -1.50 -2.08 -26.09
C PHE A 101 -2.87 -2.70 -26.36
N PRO A 102 -3.23 -3.78 -25.63
CA PRO A 102 -4.57 -4.36 -25.70
C PRO A 102 -5.67 -3.35 -25.37
N GLY A 103 -6.83 -3.54 -25.98
CA GLY A 103 -8.02 -2.73 -25.69
C GLY A 103 -8.38 -2.77 -24.20
N GLY A 104 -8.59 -1.61 -23.60
CA GLY A 104 -8.96 -1.48 -22.19
C GLY A 104 -7.79 -1.48 -21.19
N PHE A 105 -6.60 -1.98 -21.57
CA PHE A 105 -5.45 -2.07 -20.67
C PHE A 105 -4.99 -0.72 -20.11
N ILE A 106 -4.84 0.29 -20.98
CA ILE A 106 -4.43 1.65 -20.56
C ILE A 106 -5.47 2.27 -19.62
N LYS A 107 -6.76 2.09 -19.93
CA LYS A 107 -7.86 2.58 -19.11
C LYS A 107 -7.87 1.91 -17.75
N GLU A 108 -7.65 0.60 -17.70
CA GLU A 108 -7.57 -0.15 -16.45
C GLU A 108 -6.39 0.30 -15.60
N THR A 109 -5.20 0.49 -16.19
CA THR A 109 -4.04 1.03 -15.48
C THR A 109 -4.30 2.44 -14.92
N LEU A 110 -5.00 3.31 -15.65
CA LEU A 110 -5.40 4.61 -15.11
C LEU A 110 -6.38 4.45 -13.92
N GLN A 111 -7.28 3.46 -13.99
CA GLN A 111 -8.20 3.16 -12.90
C GLN A 111 -7.50 2.56 -11.67
N THR A 112 -6.48 1.71 -11.83
CA THR A 112 -5.68 1.19 -10.70
C THR A 112 -4.93 2.33 -10.01
N LEU A 113 -4.38 3.27 -10.78
CA LEU A 113 -3.72 4.46 -10.23
C LEU A 113 -4.71 5.39 -9.53
N ALA A 114 -5.92 5.58 -10.07
CA ALA A 114 -6.97 6.33 -9.40
C ALA A 114 -7.52 5.64 -8.14
N LEU A 115 -7.45 4.30 -8.07
CA LEU A 115 -7.79 3.51 -6.88
C LEU A 115 -6.76 3.76 -5.77
N LEU A 116 -5.47 3.68 -6.10
CA LEU A 116 -4.37 3.84 -5.14
C LEU A 116 -4.12 5.30 -4.76
N PHE A 117 -4.27 6.24 -5.70
CA PHE A 117 -4.01 7.68 -5.52
C PHE A 117 -5.24 8.51 -5.86
N PRO A 118 -6.34 8.38 -5.10
CA PRO A 118 -7.60 9.05 -5.41
C PRO A 118 -7.45 10.58 -5.32
N SER A 119 -7.97 11.29 -6.32
CA SER A 119 -7.85 12.75 -6.39
C SER A 119 -8.65 13.49 -5.31
N THR A 120 -9.58 12.83 -4.61
CA THR A 120 -10.35 13.42 -3.51
C THR A 120 -9.64 13.35 -2.16
N ASP A 121 -8.68 12.44 -1.98
CA ASP A 121 -8.00 12.26 -0.70
C ASP A 121 -6.83 13.23 -0.56
N LYS A 122 -7.06 14.32 0.20
CA LYS A 122 -6.05 15.32 0.52
C LYS A 122 -4.82 14.70 1.18
N ALA A 123 -5.00 13.69 2.03
CA ALA A 123 -3.90 13.13 2.78
C ALA A 123 -2.98 12.26 1.91
N THR A 124 -3.56 11.49 0.97
CA THR A 124 -2.79 10.78 -0.06
C THR A 124 -2.07 11.76 -1.00
N LYS A 125 -2.70 12.89 -1.36
CA LYS A 125 -2.03 13.94 -2.15
C LYS A 125 -0.82 14.56 -1.45
N SER A 126 -0.96 14.97 -0.20
CA SER A 126 0.14 15.55 0.57
C SER A 126 1.26 14.52 0.78
N TRP A 127 0.91 13.25 1.03
CA TRP A 127 1.90 12.18 1.10
C TRP A 127 2.65 12.00 -0.23
N LEU A 128 1.94 11.99 -1.36
CA LEU A 128 2.57 11.88 -2.68
C LEU A 128 3.47 13.08 -3.01
N GLN A 129 3.07 14.29 -2.60
CA GLN A 129 3.89 15.49 -2.72
C GLN A 129 5.16 15.42 -1.86
N ALA A 130 5.08 14.84 -0.67
CA ALA A 130 6.25 14.61 0.18
C ALA A 130 7.19 13.58 -0.46
N GLN A 131 6.64 12.48 -1.02
CA GLN A 131 7.42 11.47 -1.73
C GLN A 131 8.21 12.07 -2.91
N ARG A 132 7.60 12.97 -3.68
CA ARG A 132 8.28 13.68 -4.78
C ARG A 132 9.52 14.46 -4.37
N LYS A 133 9.57 14.97 -3.13
CA LYS A 133 10.74 15.71 -2.63
C LYS A 133 11.87 14.79 -2.20
N HIS A 134 11.56 13.55 -1.85
CA HIS A 134 12.52 12.58 -1.34
C HIS A 134 13.15 11.70 -2.43
N VAL A 135 12.52 11.59 -3.61
CA VAL A 135 13.07 10.78 -4.69
C VAL A 135 14.11 11.60 -5.46
N GLU A 136 15.38 11.34 -5.18
CA GLU A 136 16.54 12.09 -5.68
C GLU A 136 16.86 11.83 -7.16
N TYR A 137 16.35 10.74 -7.76
CA TYR A 137 16.76 10.28 -9.09
C TYR A 137 15.65 10.06 -10.13
N ASP A 138 14.37 10.06 -9.73
CA ASP A 138 13.26 9.82 -10.65
C ASP A 138 12.07 10.74 -10.30
N ASN A 139 11.78 11.69 -11.19
CA ASN A 139 10.68 12.62 -10.98
C ASN A 139 9.35 11.86 -11.14
N ILE A 140 8.72 11.53 -10.01
CA ILE A 140 7.37 10.98 -9.99
C ILE A 140 6.45 11.93 -10.77
N ASP A 141 5.64 11.38 -11.68
CA ASP A 141 4.84 12.17 -12.60
C ASP A 141 3.93 13.15 -11.81
N PRO A 142 3.98 14.46 -12.12
CA PRO A 142 3.15 15.45 -11.44
C PRO A 142 1.65 15.17 -11.57
N THR A 143 1.23 14.45 -12.61
CA THR A 143 -0.16 14.14 -12.92
C THR A 143 -0.71 12.90 -12.19
N LEU A 144 0.11 12.12 -11.49
CA LEU A 144 -0.31 10.85 -10.85
C LEU A 144 -1.51 11.00 -9.90
N GLY A 145 -1.56 12.07 -9.10
CA GLY A 145 -2.68 12.38 -8.20
C GLY A 145 -3.90 13.05 -8.87
N ARG A 146 -3.92 13.12 -10.21
CA ARG A 146 -4.99 13.73 -11.01
C ARG A 146 -5.78 12.72 -11.87
N CYS A 147 -5.54 11.42 -11.72
CA CYS A 147 -6.24 10.36 -12.47
C CYS A 147 -7.76 10.23 -12.19
N GLY A 148 -8.31 11.13 -11.37
CA GLY A 148 -9.72 11.17 -11.02
C GLY A 148 -10.06 10.31 -9.81
N VAL A 149 -11.33 9.90 -9.74
CA VAL A 149 -11.90 9.14 -8.63
C VAL A 149 -12.58 7.90 -9.18
N VAL A 150 -12.19 6.74 -8.67
CA VAL A 150 -12.92 5.49 -8.91
C VAL A 150 -14.19 5.49 -8.06
N ARG A 151 -15.36 5.46 -8.71
CA ARG A 151 -16.65 5.45 -8.01
C ARG A 151 -16.78 4.18 -7.17
N ALA A 152 -17.61 4.21 -6.14
CA ALA A 152 -17.74 3.08 -5.21
C ALA A 152 -18.17 1.77 -5.89
N HIS A 153 -18.96 1.84 -6.97
CA HIS A 153 -19.36 0.66 -7.75
C HIS A 153 -18.25 0.10 -8.64
N ASP A 154 -17.29 0.94 -9.05
CA ASP A 154 -16.17 0.57 -9.91
C ASP A 154 -14.98 0.00 -9.12
N ARG A 155 -15.00 0.13 -7.79
CA ARG A 155 -14.02 -0.48 -6.88
C ARG A 155 -14.27 -1.97 -6.66
N ARG A 156 -14.55 -2.70 -7.73
CA ARG A 156 -14.73 -4.15 -7.72
C ARG A 156 -13.58 -4.82 -8.45
N PHE A 157 -13.12 -5.96 -7.95
CA PHE A 157 -12.06 -6.74 -8.58
C PHE A 157 -12.38 -7.15 -10.02
N GLU A 158 -13.65 -7.45 -10.31
CA GLU A 158 -14.14 -7.80 -11.65
C GLU A 158 -13.91 -6.71 -12.71
N ARG A 159 -13.74 -5.45 -12.31
CA ARG A 159 -13.47 -4.33 -13.23
C ARG A 159 -12.01 -4.29 -13.68
N PHE A 160 -11.13 -5.00 -12.97
CA PHE A 160 -9.71 -5.10 -13.27
C PHE A 160 -9.45 -6.50 -13.81
N SER A 161 -9.20 -6.60 -15.11
CA SER A 161 -8.97 -7.87 -15.80
C SER A 161 -7.50 -8.10 -16.11
N PHE A 162 -6.73 -7.05 -16.38
CA PHE A 162 -5.29 -7.15 -16.63
C PHE A 162 -4.49 -7.19 -15.32
N TRP A 163 -4.95 -6.47 -14.30
CA TRP A 163 -4.27 -6.32 -13.02
C TRP A 163 -4.95 -7.09 -11.89
N HIS A 164 -5.92 -7.95 -12.18
CA HIS A 164 -6.72 -8.67 -11.18
C HIS A 164 -5.85 -9.40 -10.16
N ASP A 165 -5.09 -10.41 -10.61
CA ASP A 165 -4.35 -11.31 -9.73
C ASP A 165 -3.32 -10.54 -8.89
N ARG A 166 -2.64 -9.55 -9.49
CA ARG A 166 -1.71 -8.67 -8.77
C ARG A 166 -2.40 -7.81 -7.73
N LEU A 167 -3.59 -7.29 -8.02
CA LEU A 167 -4.39 -6.55 -7.03
C LEU A 167 -4.89 -7.47 -5.91
N VAL A 168 -5.21 -8.74 -6.21
CA VAL A 168 -5.63 -9.73 -5.22
C VAL A 168 -4.48 -10.01 -4.27
N ILE A 169 -3.30 -10.33 -4.81
CA ILE A 169 -2.07 -10.54 -4.03
C ILE A 169 -1.75 -9.30 -3.18
N LEU A 170 -1.78 -8.11 -3.78
CA LEU A 170 -1.51 -6.87 -3.06
C LEU A 170 -2.54 -6.58 -1.97
N LYS A 171 -3.82 -6.89 -2.21
CA LYS A 171 -4.87 -6.79 -1.20
C LYS A 171 -4.65 -7.77 -0.08
N GLN A 172 -4.32 -9.02 -0.38
CA GLN A 172 -4.05 -10.06 0.59
C GLN A 172 -2.87 -9.66 1.48
N ALA A 173 -1.75 -9.28 0.89
CA ALA A 173 -0.59 -8.76 1.63
C ALA A 173 -0.96 -7.54 2.50
N PHE A 174 -1.79 -6.63 1.99
CA PHE A 174 -2.28 -5.51 2.78
C PHE A 174 -3.20 -5.94 3.93
N ASP A 175 -4.07 -6.93 3.77
CA ASP A 175 -4.99 -7.36 4.83
C ASP A 175 -4.30 -8.25 5.88
N GLU A 176 -3.32 -9.08 5.47
CA GLU A 176 -2.54 -9.96 6.36
C GLU A 176 -1.45 -9.21 7.13
N SER A 177 -0.98 -8.06 6.62
CA SER A 177 0.03 -7.27 7.31
C SER A 177 -0.40 -6.88 8.73
N GLN A 178 0.46 -7.11 9.72
CA GLN A 178 0.21 -6.70 11.11
C GLN A 178 0.92 -5.37 11.41
N PRO A 179 0.25 -4.44 12.13
CA PRO A 179 0.89 -3.21 12.57
C PRO A 179 2.04 -3.52 13.55
N LYS A 180 3.27 -3.21 13.14
CA LYS A 180 4.50 -3.46 13.90
C LYS A 180 4.83 -2.34 14.90
N THR A 181 4.26 -1.16 14.72
CA THR A 181 4.54 0.03 15.54
C THR A 181 3.27 0.62 16.15
N LEU A 182 3.39 1.33 17.28
CA LEU A 182 2.27 2.02 17.93
C LEU A 182 1.63 3.08 17.01
N SER A 183 2.44 3.75 16.20
CA SER A 183 1.94 4.69 15.18
C SER A 183 1.10 3.97 14.13
N GLN A 184 1.54 2.80 13.65
CA GLN A 184 0.74 1.97 12.74
C GLN A 184 -0.58 1.54 13.39
N TRP A 185 -0.55 1.04 14.63
CA TRP A 185 -1.75 0.70 15.41
C TRP A 185 -2.73 1.86 15.56
N TRP A 186 -2.23 3.09 15.73
CA TRP A 186 -3.09 4.26 15.83
C TRP A 186 -3.86 4.56 14.54
N PHE A 187 -3.21 4.44 13.38
CA PHE A 187 -3.81 4.70 12.08
C PHE A 187 -4.54 3.49 11.48
N ASP A 188 -4.29 2.29 11.99
CA ASP A 188 -4.96 1.08 11.53
C ASP A 188 -6.43 1.05 11.96
N ARG A 189 -7.32 1.27 10.99
CA ARG A 189 -8.77 1.20 11.17
C ARG A 189 -9.40 0.04 10.40
N ARG A 190 -8.60 -0.95 9.96
CA ARG A 190 -9.07 -2.10 9.17
C ARG A 190 -10.08 -2.95 9.94
N ASN A 191 -9.83 -3.15 11.24
CA ASN A 191 -10.72 -3.83 12.17
C ASN A 191 -10.96 -2.95 13.42
N ARG A 192 -12.14 -2.33 13.50
CA ARG A 192 -12.48 -1.45 14.63
C ARG A 192 -12.49 -2.20 15.97
N VAL A 193 -12.91 -3.46 15.98
CA VAL A 193 -12.97 -4.26 17.21
C VAL A 193 -11.57 -4.48 17.75
N GLN A 194 -10.63 -4.99 16.93
CA GLN A 194 -9.23 -5.16 17.33
C GLN A 194 -8.60 -3.85 17.81
N TRP A 195 -8.89 -2.73 17.13
CA TRP A 195 -8.42 -1.41 17.54
C TRP A 195 -8.91 -1.05 18.95
N TYR A 196 -10.21 -1.20 19.24
CA TYR A 196 -10.75 -0.93 20.58
C TYR A 196 -10.14 -1.86 21.63
N THR A 197 -10.05 -3.16 21.35
CA THR A 197 -9.47 -4.15 22.28
C THR A 197 -8.04 -3.78 22.66
N PHE A 198 -7.22 -3.38 21.68
CA PHE A 198 -5.84 -2.96 21.93
C PHE A 198 -5.77 -1.72 22.84
N TRP A 199 -6.52 -0.66 22.52
CA TRP A 199 -6.48 0.57 23.33
C TRP A 199 -7.11 0.43 24.71
N VAL A 200 -8.13 -0.42 24.86
CA VAL A 200 -8.68 -0.77 26.17
C VAL A 200 -7.65 -1.54 26.99
N ALA A 201 -6.94 -2.51 26.41
CA ALA A 201 -5.87 -3.24 27.10
C ALA A 201 -4.75 -2.30 27.56
N VAL A 202 -4.33 -1.35 26.71
CA VAL A 202 -3.35 -0.31 27.07
C VAL A 202 -3.84 0.55 28.23
N LEU A 203 -5.11 0.98 28.20
CA LEU A 203 -5.71 1.77 29.28
C LEU A 203 -5.70 1.00 30.61
N VAL A 204 -6.16 -0.25 30.61
CA VAL A 204 -6.18 -1.11 31.81
C VAL A 204 -4.77 -1.33 32.36
N PHE A 205 -3.79 -1.56 31.47
CA PHE A 205 -2.39 -1.70 31.87
C PHE A 205 -1.85 -0.44 32.56
N VAL A 206 -2.08 0.73 31.97
CA VAL A 206 -1.65 2.02 32.56
C VAL A 206 -2.31 2.25 33.91
N MET A 207 -3.62 2.02 34.02
CA MET A 207 -4.32 2.17 35.31
C MET A 207 -3.76 1.22 36.37
N THR A 208 -3.53 -0.05 36.02
CA THR A 208 -2.96 -1.05 36.95
C THR A 208 -1.58 -0.64 37.42
N MET A 209 -0.74 -0.12 36.52
CA MET A 209 0.61 0.35 36.86
C MET A 209 0.57 1.56 37.81
N VAL A 210 -0.33 2.52 37.57
CA VAL A 210 -0.52 3.68 38.45
C VAL A 210 -1.00 3.24 39.85
N PHE A 211 -2.00 2.37 39.92
CA PHE A 211 -2.47 1.86 41.22
C PHE A 211 -1.39 1.08 41.96
N GLY A 212 -0.60 0.26 41.26
CA GLY A 212 0.54 -0.44 41.84
C GLY A 212 1.60 0.51 42.42
N ILE A 213 1.88 1.62 41.73
CA ILE A 213 2.81 2.65 42.23
C ILE A 213 2.27 3.32 43.50
N ILE A 214 1.00 3.74 43.49
CA ILE A 214 0.36 4.38 44.65
C ILE A 214 0.39 3.44 45.86
N GLN A 215 -0.01 2.18 45.68
CA GLN A 215 0.00 1.18 46.74
C GLN A 215 1.39 0.91 47.29
N SER A 216 2.41 0.86 46.43
CA SER A 216 3.80 0.70 46.86
C SER A 216 4.28 1.87 47.71
N LEU A 217 3.88 3.10 47.38
CA LEU A 217 4.25 4.30 48.15
C LEU A 217 3.53 4.36 49.49
N GLU A 218 2.21 4.10 49.50
CA GLU A 218 1.43 4.04 50.73
C GLU A 218 1.95 2.94 51.68
N GLY A 219 2.25 1.75 51.14
CA GLY A 219 2.85 0.66 51.90
C GLY A 219 4.21 1.03 52.49
N ALA A 220 5.09 1.68 51.72
CA ALA A 220 6.40 2.11 52.21
C ALA A 220 6.28 3.18 53.32
N LEU A 221 5.39 4.16 53.14
CA LEU A 221 5.12 5.19 54.15
C LEU A 221 4.53 4.58 55.43
N GLN A 222 3.60 3.65 55.31
CA GLN A 222 2.98 2.98 56.45
C GLN A 222 4.00 2.18 57.27
N VAL A 223 4.91 1.46 56.61
CA VAL A 223 5.99 0.72 57.27
C VAL A 223 6.96 1.68 57.96
N TYR A 224 7.33 2.78 57.30
CA TYR A 224 8.22 3.79 57.88
C TYR A 224 7.62 4.42 59.15
N LEU A 225 6.36 4.88 59.08
CA LEU A 225 5.65 5.45 60.23
C LEU A 225 5.53 4.45 61.39
N SER A 226 5.24 3.19 61.08
CA SER A 226 5.14 2.12 62.08
C SER A 226 6.49 1.87 62.77
N TYR A 227 7.58 1.83 62.00
CA TYR A 227 8.93 1.67 62.54
C TYR A 227 9.32 2.81 63.49
N THR A 228 9.06 4.06 63.10
CA THR A 228 9.34 5.22 63.96
C THR A 228 8.50 5.20 65.23
N SER A 229 7.22 4.79 65.16
CA SER A 229 6.35 4.69 66.33
C SER A 229 6.85 3.67 67.36
N LEU A 230 7.43 2.55 66.91
CA LEU A 230 8.00 1.51 67.77
C LEU A 230 9.29 1.94 68.47
N GLN A 231 10.05 2.89 67.90
CA GLN A 231 11.25 3.41 68.55
C GLN A 231 10.96 4.48 69.61
N GLN A 232 9.76 5.06 69.62
CA GLN A 232 9.37 6.13 70.55
C GLN A 232 8.55 5.65 71.76
N GLY A 233 8.06 4.41 71.74
CA GLY A 233 7.39 3.75 72.88
C GLY A 233 8.32 2.81 73.62
#